data_AF-F0Q0V1-F1
#
_entry.id   AF-F0Q0V1-F1
#
_cell.length_a   1.000
_cell.length_b   1.000
_cell.length_c   1.000
_cell.angle_alpha   90.00
_cell.angle_beta   90.00
_cell.angle_gamma   90.00
#
_symmetry.space_group_name_H-M   'P 1'
#
loop_
_entity.id
_entity.type
_entity.pdbx_description
1 polymer ?
#
loop_
_entity_poly.entity_id
_entity_poly.type
_entity_poly.pdbx_seq_one_letter_code
_entity_poly.pdbx_strand_id
1 'polypeptide(L)'
;MLPRQMGIAIRAYGRRAGLLRGGHTVRALKAVDQRLDALLAVCRYYGPACLDAAAEAAAAAPAEDQTGAAFVRTMLSEHHEPDAGARLALIEALLAEHPDAVGDALWFHGKPDTCARLLSAANPVLRDCGVQLAGRLALPVQADAVYAAARNGADQDACLLACAGMDALPPRAEERWAEVLQGQDLSRQITALRALAITGGQRLAAEVRSYITRITAPDGPNEQSHPVGWALAADAAMALWAAREPDAALDAVVGGLRVPNDTALRVVALTGKARGLLPVLDFIERQDRPVSPAERDVLQLVFGQVPPELANTQGASPQARQGALRALACGVFAANGCTGLAPEDVTSWADPAMKERLWALEPVRLRGARPWSPRACLEQAFDVGHTLRRWLYTEHARYGTRCFPLQPEDLATRQMAAVEAVQLIASLEDGSDNP
;
A
#
# COMPACT_ATOMS: atom_id res chain seq x y z
N MET A 1 21.17 9.09 29.98
CA MET A 1 19.83 9.37 29.39
C MET A 1 19.79 8.99 27.91
N LEU A 2 20.72 9.49 27.09
CA LEU A 2 20.83 9.18 25.66
C LEU A 2 20.86 7.66 25.32
N PRO A 3 21.67 6.79 25.95
CA PRO A 3 21.69 5.36 25.62
C PRO A 3 20.33 4.67 25.82
N ARG A 4 19.59 5.07 26.87
CA ARG A 4 18.25 4.56 27.14
C ARG A 4 17.26 4.98 26.05
N GLN A 5 17.29 6.25 25.63
CA GLN A 5 16.39 6.74 24.56
C GLN A 5 16.72 6.08 23.21
N MET A 6 18.00 5.90 22.91
CA MET A 6 18.49 5.20 21.72
C MET A 6 17.94 3.77 21.65
N GLY A 7 18.08 3.00 22.74
CA GLY A 7 17.55 1.64 22.79
C GLY A 7 16.03 1.57 22.66
N ILE A 8 15.30 2.58 23.15
CA ILE A 8 13.83 2.65 22.98
C ILE A 8 13.48 2.99 21.52
N ALA A 9 14.23 3.87 20.86
CA ALA A 9 14.05 4.22 19.45
C ALA A 9 14.29 3.02 18.52
N ILE A 10 15.38 2.28 18.75
CA ILE A 10 15.72 1.05 18.01
C ILE A 10 14.55 0.05 18.07
N ARG A 11 14.07 -0.27 19.28
CA ARG A 11 12.92 -1.17 19.44
C ARG A 11 11.61 -0.60 18.88
N ALA A 12 11.45 0.72 18.87
CA ALA A 12 10.26 1.36 18.29
C ALA A 12 10.21 1.19 16.77
N TYR A 13 11.34 1.32 16.09
CA TYR A 13 11.43 1.01 14.66
C TYR A 13 11.13 -0.47 14.38
N GLY A 14 11.71 -1.40 15.16
CA GLY A 14 11.42 -2.83 15.03
C GLY A 14 9.92 -3.15 15.14
N ARG A 15 9.21 -2.51 16.07
CA ARG A 15 7.73 -2.62 16.19
C ARG A 15 7.01 -2.09 14.96
N ARG A 16 7.43 -0.95 14.40
CA ARG A 16 6.84 -0.39 13.16
C ARG A 16 6.94 -1.38 12.00
N ALA A 17 8.12 -1.95 11.79
CA ALA A 17 8.34 -2.95 10.74
C ALA A 17 7.46 -4.21 10.94
N GLY A 18 7.21 -4.60 12.19
CA GLY A 18 6.25 -5.66 12.53
C GLY A 18 4.80 -5.30 12.17
N LEU A 19 4.36 -4.07 12.44
CA LEU A 19 3.02 -3.60 12.11
C LEU A 19 2.77 -3.53 10.59
N LEU A 20 3.78 -3.16 9.81
CA LEU A 20 3.67 -3.17 8.34
C LEU A 20 3.39 -4.59 7.83
N ARG A 21 4.14 -5.59 8.32
CA ARG A 21 3.90 -7.01 7.97
C ARG A 21 2.52 -7.52 8.39
N GLY A 22 1.97 -7.00 9.49
CA GLY A 22 0.69 -7.41 10.04
C GLY A 22 -0.56 -6.85 9.35
N GLY A 23 -0.43 -6.07 8.27
CA GLY A 23 -1.63 -5.53 7.60
C GLY A 23 -2.28 -4.34 8.30
N HIS A 24 -1.56 -3.63 9.18
CA HIS A 24 -2.15 -2.57 10.00
C HIS A 24 -2.52 -1.29 9.19
N THR A 25 -3.43 -0.51 9.76
CA THR A 25 -3.96 0.74 9.19
C THR A 25 -2.99 1.91 9.36
N VAL A 26 -3.16 2.98 8.59
CA VAL A 26 -2.34 4.20 8.73
C VAL A 26 -2.51 4.80 10.13
N ARG A 27 -3.72 4.79 10.68
CA ARG A 27 -3.97 5.30 12.04
C ARG A 27 -3.21 4.50 13.10
N ALA A 28 -3.12 3.18 12.95
CA ALA A 28 -2.33 2.35 13.86
C ALA A 28 -0.83 2.65 13.76
N LEU A 29 -0.32 2.86 12.53
CA LEU A 29 1.08 3.24 12.30
C LEU A 29 1.41 4.62 12.89
N LYS A 30 0.49 5.58 12.79
CA LYS A 30 0.66 6.96 13.29
C LYS A 30 1.14 7.03 14.73
N ALA A 31 0.55 6.23 15.63
CA ALA A 31 0.92 6.25 17.04
C ALA A 31 2.38 5.77 17.27
N VAL A 32 2.83 4.78 16.50
CA VAL A 32 4.20 4.27 16.57
C VAL A 32 5.18 5.25 15.93
N ASP A 33 4.82 5.79 14.76
CA ASP A 33 5.61 6.77 14.01
C ASP A 33 5.84 8.04 14.84
N GLN A 34 4.79 8.63 15.42
CA GLN A 34 4.91 9.81 16.28
C GLN A 34 5.82 9.58 17.49
N ARG A 35 5.72 8.39 18.11
CA ARG A 35 6.57 8.03 19.23
C ARG A 35 8.02 7.86 18.80
N LEU A 36 8.26 7.23 17.65
CA LEU A 36 9.59 7.09 17.08
C LEU A 36 10.18 8.48 16.81
N ASP A 37 9.47 9.35 16.07
CA ASP A 37 9.92 10.70 15.76
C ASP A 37 10.28 11.52 17.00
N ALA A 38 9.48 11.44 18.07
CA ALA A 38 9.77 12.10 19.33
C ALA A 38 11.08 11.60 19.96
N LEU A 39 11.31 10.28 19.96
CA LEU A 39 12.55 9.69 20.47
C LEU A 39 13.76 10.10 19.63
N LEU A 40 13.61 10.12 18.30
CA LEU A 40 14.67 10.54 17.39
C LEU A 40 14.98 12.03 17.56
N ALA A 41 13.98 12.88 17.76
CA ALA A 41 14.16 14.30 18.09
C ALA A 41 14.97 14.48 19.38
N VAL A 42 14.69 13.69 20.42
CA VAL A 42 15.48 13.69 21.66
C VAL A 42 16.92 13.24 21.41
N CYS A 43 17.15 12.19 20.62
CA CYS A 43 18.51 11.75 20.29
C CYS A 43 19.29 12.84 19.55
N ARG A 44 18.65 13.52 18.59
CA ARG A 44 19.24 14.63 17.82
C ARG A 44 19.64 15.83 18.69
N TYR A 45 18.92 16.07 19.79
CA TYR A 45 19.24 17.16 20.72
C TYR A 45 20.64 17.04 21.34
N TYR A 46 21.21 15.83 21.43
CA TYR A 46 22.54 15.61 22.00
C TYR A 46 23.70 15.91 21.05
N GLY A 47 23.43 16.39 19.83
CA GLY A 47 24.46 16.80 18.89
C GLY A 47 25.31 15.63 18.36
N PRO A 48 26.53 15.90 17.87
CA PRO A 48 27.39 14.88 17.26
C PRO A 48 27.73 13.68 18.14
N ALA A 49 27.70 13.83 19.47
CA ALA A 49 27.94 12.74 20.42
C ALA A 49 26.91 11.59 20.30
N CYS A 50 25.76 11.81 19.65
CA CYS A 50 24.81 10.75 19.37
C CYS A 50 25.29 9.75 18.32
N LEU A 51 26.26 10.11 17.46
CA LEU A 51 26.81 9.23 16.43
C LEU A 51 27.59 8.07 17.07
N ASP A 52 28.48 8.39 18.01
CA ASP A 52 29.24 7.40 18.77
C ASP A 52 28.30 6.54 19.63
N ALA A 53 27.35 7.17 20.33
CA ALA A 53 26.35 6.46 21.13
C ALA A 53 25.47 5.53 20.28
N ALA A 54 25.18 5.89 19.02
CA ALA A 54 24.42 5.04 18.12
C ALA A 54 25.27 3.87 17.59
N ALA A 55 26.56 4.07 17.36
CA ALA A 55 27.50 3.00 17.02
C ALA A 55 27.64 1.99 18.18
N GLU A 56 27.82 2.48 19.41
CA GLU A 56 27.86 1.65 20.63
C GLU A 56 26.55 0.89 20.83
N ALA A 57 25.40 1.56 20.69
CA ALA A 57 24.09 0.94 20.83
C ALA A 57 23.86 -0.15 19.77
N ALA A 58 24.32 0.04 18.53
CA ALA A 58 24.23 -0.98 17.50
C ALA A 58 25.13 -2.19 17.78
N ALA A 59 26.36 -1.96 18.24
CA ALA A 59 27.26 -3.05 18.62
C ALA A 59 26.71 -3.88 19.79
N ALA A 60 25.97 -3.24 20.71
CA ALA A 60 25.35 -3.90 21.85
C ALA A 60 23.93 -4.46 21.57
N ALA A 61 23.34 -4.16 20.41
CA ALA A 61 21.97 -4.56 20.11
C ALA A 61 21.88 -6.08 19.84
N PRO A 62 20.85 -6.78 20.36
CA PRO A 62 20.60 -8.17 20.00
C PRO A 62 20.23 -8.27 18.51
N ALA A 63 20.36 -9.48 17.93
CA ALA A 63 20.12 -9.72 16.50
C ALA A 63 18.74 -9.22 16.02
N GLU A 64 17.71 -9.35 16.85
CA GLU A 64 16.34 -8.89 16.57
C GLU A 64 16.20 -7.36 16.45
N ASP A 65 17.11 -6.60 17.07
CA ASP A 65 17.11 -5.14 17.10
C ASP A 65 18.10 -4.51 16.10
N GLN A 66 18.94 -5.30 15.43
CA GLN A 66 19.97 -4.80 14.51
C GLN A 66 19.40 -3.97 13.36
N THR A 67 18.23 -4.37 12.83
CA THR A 67 17.52 -3.60 11.80
C THR A 67 17.13 -2.20 12.31
N GLY A 68 16.65 -2.09 13.55
CA GLY A 68 16.33 -0.81 14.17
C GLY A 68 17.59 0.01 14.47
N ALA A 69 18.70 -0.63 14.81
CA ALA A 69 19.98 0.02 15.02
C ALA A 69 20.52 0.63 13.73
N ALA A 70 20.45 -0.09 12.60
CA ALA A 70 20.84 0.41 11.29
C ALA A 70 20.03 1.63 10.85
N PHE A 71 18.70 1.60 11.07
CA PHE A 71 17.82 2.74 10.81
C PHE A 71 18.25 3.98 11.62
N VAL A 72 18.41 3.84 12.94
CA VAL A 72 18.76 4.95 13.83
C VAL A 72 20.14 5.52 13.50
N ARG A 73 21.13 4.66 13.21
CA ARG A 73 22.48 5.09 12.81
C ARG A 73 22.47 5.89 11.51
N THR A 74 21.77 5.38 10.50
CA THR A 74 21.65 6.07 9.21
C THR A 74 20.99 7.44 9.38
N MET A 75 19.87 7.49 10.12
CA MET A 75 19.17 8.75 10.38
C MET A 75 20.03 9.78 11.13
N LEU A 76 20.70 9.38 12.22
CA LEU A 76 21.51 10.31 13.00
C LEU A 76 22.72 10.81 12.20
N SER A 77 23.30 9.97 11.35
CA SER A 77 24.35 10.38 10.41
C SER A 77 23.83 11.42 9.42
N GLU A 78 22.67 11.19 8.82
CA GLU A 78 21.99 12.17 7.95
C GLU A 78 21.61 13.47 8.70
N HIS A 79 21.56 13.49 10.03
CA HIS A 79 21.34 14.73 10.75
C HIS A 79 22.63 15.45 11.15
N HIS A 80 23.59 14.73 11.73
CA HIS A 80 24.73 15.32 12.43
C HIS A 80 26.06 15.21 11.71
N GLU A 81 26.24 14.27 10.77
CA GLU A 81 27.51 14.12 10.07
C GLU A 81 27.62 15.19 8.97
N PRO A 82 28.52 16.18 9.10
CA PRO A 82 28.70 17.20 8.07
C PRO A 82 29.32 16.62 6.79
N ASP A 83 30.25 15.67 6.89
CA ASP A 83 30.95 15.13 5.73
C ASP A 83 30.08 14.15 4.93
N ALA A 84 29.77 14.52 3.70
CA ALA A 84 29.01 13.67 2.81
C ALA A 84 29.72 12.35 2.48
N GLY A 85 31.07 12.34 2.44
CA GLY A 85 31.84 11.13 2.21
C GLY A 85 31.63 10.11 3.34
N ALA A 86 31.79 10.55 4.59
CA ALA A 86 31.52 9.73 5.77
C ALA A 86 30.07 9.20 5.83
N ARG A 87 29.07 10.03 5.47
CA ARG A 87 27.66 9.56 5.39
C ARG A 87 27.48 8.45 4.36
N LEU A 88 27.99 8.64 3.15
CA LEU A 88 27.87 7.64 2.08
C LEU A 88 28.58 6.33 2.44
N ALA A 89 29.74 6.40 3.09
CA ALA A 89 30.46 5.21 3.56
C ALA A 89 29.66 4.43 4.62
N LEU A 90 28.98 5.13 5.54
CA LEU A 90 28.10 4.48 6.51
C LEU A 90 26.88 3.84 5.83
N ILE A 91 26.24 4.56 4.90
CA ILE A 91 25.12 4.06 4.12
C ILE A 91 25.54 2.78 3.39
N GLU A 92 26.67 2.80 2.68
CA GLU A 92 27.20 1.66 1.94
C GLU A 92 27.42 0.43 2.84
N ALA A 93 28.03 0.64 4.01
CA ALA A 93 28.30 -0.44 4.96
C ALA A 93 27.01 -1.08 5.49
N LEU A 94 25.97 -0.27 5.78
CA LEU A 94 24.71 -0.77 6.34
C LEU A 94 23.74 -1.31 5.28
N LEU A 95 23.80 -0.80 4.05
CA LEU A 95 22.84 -1.10 2.99
C LEU A 95 22.91 -2.57 2.54
N ALA A 96 24.09 -3.20 2.61
CA ALA A 96 24.28 -4.61 2.27
C ALA A 96 23.54 -5.56 3.22
N GLU A 97 23.48 -5.23 4.51
CA GLU A 97 22.90 -6.08 5.56
C GLU A 97 21.46 -5.68 5.90
N HIS A 98 21.13 -4.39 5.80
CA HIS A 98 19.85 -3.83 6.23
C HIS A 98 19.26 -2.84 5.20
N PRO A 99 19.01 -3.30 3.95
CA PRO A 99 18.60 -2.41 2.87
C PRO A 99 17.31 -1.64 3.17
N ASP A 100 16.31 -2.31 3.74
CA ASP A 100 15.02 -1.69 4.07
C ASP A 100 15.16 -0.61 5.16
N ALA A 101 16.00 -0.85 6.18
CA ALA A 101 16.21 0.08 7.28
C ALA A 101 16.97 1.34 6.84
N VAL A 102 18.00 1.16 6.02
CA VAL A 102 18.74 2.28 5.41
C VAL A 102 17.82 3.04 4.46
N GLY A 103 17.12 2.34 3.58
CA GLY A 103 16.15 2.91 2.65
C GLY A 103 15.10 3.75 3.36
N ASP A 104 14.48 3.23 4.42
CA ASP A 104 13.49 3.96 5.23
C ASP A 104 14.10 5.15 5.98
N ALA A 105 15.31 5.03 6.53
CA ALA A 105 15.98 6.15 7.20
C ALA A 105 16.25 7.30 6.21
N LEU A 106 16.78 7.00 5.03
CA LEU A 106 17.04 8.00 3.98
C LEU A 106 15.75 8.60 3.43
N TRP A 107 14.74 7.77 3.27
CA TRP A 107 13.41 8.14 2.82
C TRP A 107 12.72 9.16 3.74
N PHE A 108 12.87 9.00 5.06
CA PHE A 108 12.20 9.87 6.05
C PHE A 108 13.06 11.02 6.56
N HIS A 109 14.39 10.84 6.57
CA HIS A 109 15.30 11.73 7.28
C HIS A 109 16.57 12.07 6.49
N GLY A 110 16.67 11.65 5.23
CA GLY A 110 17.81 11.96 4.38
C GLY A 110 18.00 13.47 4.18
N LYS A 111 19.25 13.92 4.10
CA LYS A 111 19.58 15.30 3.74
C LYS A 111 19.14 15.59 2.30
N PRO A 112 18.83 16.86 1.97
CA PRO A 112 18.42 17.24 0.61
C PRO A 112 19.42 16.86 -0.49
N ASP A 113 20.72 16.80 -0.18
CA ASP A 113 21.78 16.46 -1.14
C ASP A 113 22.02 14.95 -1.29
N THR A 114 21.54 14.12 -0.35
CA THR A 114 21.88 12.69 -0.29
C THR A 114 21.41 11.92 -1.50
N CYS A 115 20.20 12.17 -2.00
CA CYS A 115 19.68 11.50 -3.20
C CYS A 115 20.55 11.75 -4.44
N ALA A 116 20.91 13.02 -4.69
CA ALA A 116 21.78 13.38 -5.83
C ALA A 116 23.16 12.71 -5.72
N ARG A 117 23.71 12.65 -4.51
CA ARG A 117 25.00 12.00 -4.26
C ARG A 117 24.95 10.49 -4.51
N LEU A 118 23.91 9.82 -4.01
CA LEU A 118 23.69 8.39 -4.26
C LEU A 118 23.58 8.09 -5.76
N LEU A 119 22.80 8.89 -6.50
CA LEU A 119 22.68 8.76 -7.96
C LEU A 119 24.02 8.94 -8.70
N SER A 120 24.90 9.79 -8.17
CA SER A 120 26.24 10.02 -8.73
C SER A 120 27.30 9.01 -8.27
N ALA A 121 26.95 8.08 -7.37
CA ALA A 121 27.92 7.17 -6.76
C ALA A 121 28.50 6.18 -7.79
N ALA A 122 29.79 5.87 -7.62
CA ALA A 122 30.48 4.86 -8.43
C ALA A 122 29.97 3.45 -8.10
N ASN A 123 29.64 3.17 -6.83
CA ASN A 123 29.06 1.90 -6.40
C ASN A 123 27.62 1.74 -6.96
N PRO A 124 27.32 0.67 -7.72
CA PRO A 124 25.98 0.40 -8.25
C PRO A 124 24.89 0.28 -7.17
N VAL A 125 25.19 -0.31 -6.02
CA VAL A 125 24.22 -0.52 -4.94
C VAL A 125 23.76 0.81 -4.34
N LEU A 126 24.69 1.75 -4.14
CA LEU A 126 24.36 3.12 -3.73
C LEU A 126 23.54 3.85 -4.80
N ARG A 127 23.87 3.63 -6.08
CA ARG A 127 23.15 4.22 -7.20
C ARG A 127 21.71 3.73 -7.29
N ASP A 128 21.49 2.43 -7.15
CA ASP A 128 20.16 1.82 -7.12
C ASP A 128 19.34 2.33 -5.93
N CYS A 129 19.97 2.50 -4.76
CA CYS A 129 19.35 3.16 -3.61
C CYS A 129 18.95 4.61 -3.94
N GLY A 130 19.82 5.36 -4.63
CA GLY A 130 19.51 6.71 -5.12
C GLY A 130 18.32 6.76 -6.09
N VAL A 131 18.24 5.80 -7.02
CA VAL A 131 17.12 5.66 -7.97
C VAL A 131 15.82 5.41 -7.22
N GLN A 132 15.81 4.44 -6.31
CA GLN A 132 14.65 4.15 -5.48
C GLN A 132 14.23 5.38 -4.69
N LEU A 133 15.17 6.03 -4.00
CA LEU A 133 14.92 7.23 -3.19
C LEU A 133 14.33 8.38 -4.02
N ALA A 134 14.86 8.66 -5.21
CA ALA A 134 14.36 9.72 -6.09
C ALA A 134 12.91 9.50 -6.51
N GLY A 135 12.59 8.28 -6.93
CA GLY A 135 11.27 7.88 -7.40
C GLY A 135 10.24 7.92 -6.30
N ARG A 136 10.61 7.33 -5.17
CA ARG A 136 9.82 7.34 -3.95
C ARG A 136 9.58 8.83 -3.59
N LEU A 137 10.60 9.69 -3.59
CA LEU A 137 10.48 11.04 -3.01
C LEU A 137 9.71 11.98 -3.94
N ALA A 138 9.39 11.49 -5.15
CA ALA A 138 8.81 12.26 -6.22
C ALA A 138 9.62 13.54 -6.42
N LEU A 139 10.91 13.39 -6.72
CA LEU A 139 11.84 14.49 -6.98
C LEU A 139 12.07 14.71 -8.48
N PRO A 140 11.16 15.41 -9.22
CA PRO A 140 11.33 15.67 -10.65
C PRO A 140 12.70 16.22 -11.05
N VAL A 141 13.34 17.02 -10.18
CA VAL A 141 14.67 17.58 -10.40
C VAL A 141 15.76 16.52 -10.58
N GLN A 142 15.53 15.29 -10.14
CA GLN A 142 16.48 14.17 -10.27
C GLN A 142 16.21 13.27 -11.49
N ALA A 143 15.21 13.57 -12.33
CA ALA A 143 14.87 12.72 -13.48
C ALA A 143 16.07 12.48 -14.42
N ASP A 144 16.82 13.52 -14.75
CA ASP A 144 18.02 13.41 -15.61
C ASP A 144 19.12 12.55 -14.97
N ALA A 145 19.29 12.65 -13.64
CA ALA A 145 20.24 11.85 -12.89
C ALA A 145 19.83 10.38 -12.84
N VAL A 146 18.53 10.07 -12.72
CA VAL A 146 17.99 8.70 -12.83
C VAL A 146 18.21 8.14 -14.24
N TYR A 147 18.03 8.94 -15.29
CA TYR A 147 18.36 8.51 -16.66
C TYR A 147 19.85 8.28 -16.88
N ALA A 148 20.71 9.12 -16.30
CA ALA A 148 22.15 8.90 -16.29
C ALA A 148 22.51 7.60 -15.54
N ALA A 149 21.86 7.32 -14.41
CA ALA A 149 22.05 6.09 -13.65
C ALA A 149 21.70 4.84 -14.47
N ALA A 150 20.57 4.86 -15.19
CA ALA A 150 20.16 3.76 -16.09
C ALA A 150 21.22 3.49 -17.18
N ARG A 151 21.81 4.55 -17.77
CA ARG A 151 22.89 4.42 -18.76
C ARG A 151 24.19 3.89 -18.16
N ASN A 152 24.40 4.11 -16.87
CA ASN A 152 25.58 3.66 -16.13
C ASN A 152 25.40 2.27 -15.49
N GLY A 153 24.36 1.52 -15.87
CA GLY A 153 24.15 0.13 -15.44
C GLY A 153 23.27 -0.05 -14.21
N ALA A 154 22.57 0.98 -13.73
CA ALA A 154 21.48 0.79 -12.77
C ALA A 154 20.32 0.00 -13.41
N ASP A 155 19.50 -0.67 -12.59
CA ASP A 155 18.37 -1.43 -13.09
C ASP A 155 17.39 -0.53 -13.86
N GLN A 156 17.17 -0.84 -15.14
CA GLN A 156 16.36 -0.03 -16.05
C GLN A 156 14.89 0.02 -15.62
N ASP A 157 14.33 -1.09 -15.14
CA ASP A 157 12.92 -1.17 -14.78
C ASP A 157 12.67 -0.43 -13.45
N ALA A 158 13.63 -0.48 -12.52
CA ALA A 158 13.63 0.35 -11.31
C ALA A 158 13.76 1.84 -11.63
N CYS A 159 14.60 2.22 -12.61
CA CYS A 159 14.68 3.60 -13.09
C CYS A 159 13.35 4.07 -13.68
N LEU A 160 12.67 3.25 -14.48
CA LEU A 160 11.36 3.58 -15.04
C LEU A 160 10.28 3.68 -13.95
N LEU A 161 10.30 2.81 -12.95
CA LEU A 161 9.43 2.91 -11.78
C LEU A 161 9.66 4.23 -11.04
N ALA A 162 10.92 4.62 -10.85
CA ALA A 162 11.24 5.89 -10.21
C ALA A 162 10.74 7.08 -11.04
N CYS A 163 10.93 7.03 -12.36
CA CYS A 163 10.41 8.04 -13.28
C CYS A 163 8.88 8.14 -13.26
N ALA A 164 8.16 7.02 -13.12
CA ALA A 164 6.72 7.01 -12.92
C ALA A 164 6.33 7.75 -11.62
N GLY A 165 7.08 7.52 -10.53
CA GLY A 165 6.86 8.20 -9.26
C GLY A 165 7.10 9.71 -9.30
N MET A 166 8.00 10.16 -10.17
CA MET A 166 8.33 11.59 -10.39
C MET A 166 7.46 12.25 -11.45
N ASP A 167 6.53 11.52 -12.07
CA ASP A 167 5.75 11.97 -13.24
C ASP A 167 6.65 12.45 -14.41
N ALA A 168 7.79 11.79 -14.59
CA ALA A 168 8.84 12.17 -15.53
C ALA A 168 9.25 10.95 -16.36
N LEU A 169 8.30 10.31 -17.04
CA LEU A 169 8.56 9.12 -17.86
C LEU A 169 9.25 9.46 -19.19
N PRO A 170 10.25 8.68 -19.61
CA PRO A 170 10.89 8.87 -20.89
C PRO A 170 9.97 8.40 -22.04
N PRO A 171 10.13 8.92 -23.28
CA PRO A 171 9.23 8.63 -24.41
C PRO A 171 9.04 7.14 -24.74
N ARG A 172 10.06 6.31 -24.49
CA ARG A 172 10.05 4.85 -24.78
C ARG A 172 9.67 3.97 -23.58
N ALA A 173 9.18 4.55 -22.48
CA ALA A 173 8.80 3.78 -21.30
C ALA A 173 7.71 2.73 -21.61
N GLU A 174 6.73 3.08 -22.45
CA GLU A 174 5.62 2.19 -22.81
C GLU A 174 6.09 0.98 -23.63
N GLU A 175 6.93 1.19 -24.64
CA GLU A 175 7.52 0.11 -25.44
C GLU A 175 8.23 -0.90 -24.53
N ARG A 176 9.04 -0.39 -23.59
CA ARG A 176 9.76 -1.22 -22.63
C ARG A 176 8.84 -2.00 -21.70
N TRP A 177 7.83 -1.35 -21.11
CA TRP A 177 6.91 -2.07 -20.23
C TRP A 177 6.05 -3.08 -20.98
N ALA A 178 5.68 -2.82 -22.23
CA ALA A 178 5.00 -3.79 -23.07
C ALA A 178 5.85 -5.05 -23.26
N GLU A 179 7.14 -4.91 -23.60
CA GLU A 179 8.09 -6.03 -23.68
C GLU A 179 8.19 -6.80 -22.36
N VAL A 180 8.32 -6.09 -21.23
CA VAL A 180 8.45 -6.69 -19.90
C VAL A 180 7.19 -7.50 -19.55
N LEU A 181 6.01 -6.95 -19.78
CA LEU A 181 4.74 -7.63 -19.55
C LEU A 181 4.56 -8.86 -20.44
N GLN A 182 5.12 -8.87 -21.66
CA GLN A 182 5.09 -10.02 -22.56
C GLN A 182 6.12 -11.11 -22.20
N GLY A 183 7.18 -10.76 -21.46
CA GLY A 183 8.22 -11.69 -21.03
C GLY A 183 7.80 -12.73 -19.98
N GLN A 184 8.79 -13.35 -19.33
CA GLN A 184 8.58 -14.40 -18.32
C GLN A 184 9.10 -14.04 -16.93
N ASP A 185 9.88 -12.97 -16.79
CA ASP A 185 10.46 -12.57 -15.51
C ASP A 185 9.42 -11.84 -14.65
N LEU A 186 8.87 -12.56 -13.66
CA LEU A 186 7.85 -12.03 -12.75
C LEU A 186 8.35 -10.82 -11.94
N SER A 187 9.63 -10.77 -11.57
CA SER A 187 10.17 -9.66 -10.76
C SER A 187 10.11 -8.34 -11.55
N ARG A 188 10.56 -8.41 -12.80
CA ARG A 188 10.50 -7.28 -13.74
C ARG A 188 9.07 -6.88 -14.05
N GLN A 189 8.18 -7.86 -14.23
CA GLN A 189 6.75 -7.63 -14.44
C GLN A 189 6.07 -6.94 -13.26
N ILE A 190 6.36 -7.36 -12.02
CA ILE A 190 5.84 -6.71 -10.81
C ILE A 190 6.28 -5.24 -10.78
N THR A 191 7.53 -4.96 -11.14
CA THR A 191 8.07 -3.58 -11.20
C THR A 191 7.34 -2.74 -12.25
N ALA A 192 7.11 -3.28 -13.45
CA ALA A 192 6.32 -2.62 -14.50
C ALA A 192 4.86 -2.39 -14.06
N LEU A 193 4.20 -3.38 -13.45
CA LEU A 193 2.84 -3.26 -12.94
C LEU A 193 2.73 -2.22 -11.82
N ARG A 194 3.74 -2.10 -10.94
CA ARG A 194 3.82 -1.05 -9.93
C ARG A 194 3.89 0.34 -10.57
N ALA A 195 4.72 0.51 -11.59
CA ALA A 195 4.85 1.78 -12.29
C ALA A 195 3.54 2.17 -13.02
N LEU A 196 2.88 1.19 -13.65
CA LEU A 196 1.56 1.38 -14.23
C LEU A 196 0.51 1.74 -13.16
N ALA A 197 0.56 1.13 -11.98
CA ALA A 197 -0.36 1.44 -10.88
C ALA A 197 -0.21 2.88 -10.37
N ILE A 198 1.03 3.38 -10.23
CA ILE A 198 1.32 4.77 -9.83
C ILE A 198 0.72 5.76 -10.84
N THR A 199 0.78 5.43 -12.13
CA THR A 199 0.26 6.26 -13.23
C THR A 199 -1.22 6.01 -13.54
N GLY A 200 -1.92 5.23 -12.71
CA GLY A 200 -3.34 4.95 -12.87
C GLY A 200 -3.70 4.00 -14.02
N GLY A 201 -2.73 3.28 -14.59
CA GLY A 201 -2.96 2.21 -15.57
C GLY A 201 -3.60 2.65 -16.88
N GLN A 202 -3.46 3.93 -17.25
CA GLN A 202 -4.07 4.48 -18.47
C GLN A 202 -3.38 3.97 -19.75
N ARG A 203 -2.09 3.65 -19.64
CA ARG A 203 -1.23 3.17 -20.73
C ARG A 203 -1.29 1.65 -20.79
N LEU A 204 -0.98 1.09 -21.97
CA LEU A 204 -0.81 -0.36 -22.17
C LEU A 204 -2.03 -1.20 -21.79
N ALA A 205 -3.23 -0.71 -22.11
CA ALA A 205 -4.47 -1.32 -21.63
C ALA A 205 -4.67 -2.76 -22.14
N ALA A 206 -4.26 -3.02 -23.38
CA ALA A 206 -4.35 -4.32 -24.03
C ALA A 206 -3.32 -5.30 -23.47
N GLU A 207 -2.08 -4.85 -23.25
CA GLU A 207 -0.98 -5.63 -22.70
C GLU A 207 -1.27 -6.04 -21.26
N VAL A 208 -1.78 -5.11 -20.44
CA VAL A 208 -2.23 -5.42 -19.08
C VAL A 208 -3.36 -6.44 -19.09
N ARG A 209 -4.33 -6.32 -20.00
CA ARG A 209 -5.40 -7.33 -20.14
C ARG A 209 -4.84 -8.70 -20.52
N SER A 210 -3.95 -8.76 -21.51
CA SER A 210 -3.29 -10.00 -21.92
C SER A 210 -2.46 -10.61 -20.79
N TYR A 211 -1.77 -9.76 -20.01
CA TYR A 211 -1.01 -10.17 -18.83
C TYR A 211 -1.90 -10.84 -17.80
N ILE A 212 -3.01 -10.19 -17.45
CA ILE A 212 -4.01 -10.69 -16.50
C ILE A 212 -4.52 -12.05 -16.96
N THR A 213 -4.97 -12.18 -18.22
CA THR A 213 -5.45 -13.45 -18.76
C THR A 213 -4.41 -14.57 -18.59
N ARG A 214 -3.13 -14.29 -18.84
CA ARG A 214 -2.06 -15.27 -18.69
C ARG A 214 -1.74 -15.62 -17.23
N ILE A 215 -1.66 -14.64 -16.32
CA ILE A 215 -1.26 -14.89 -14.92
C ILE A 215 -2.36 -15.63 -14.14
N THR A 216 -3.62 -15.48 -14.56
CA THR A 216 -4.77 -16.15 -13.95
C THR A 216 -5.22 -17.41 -14.70
N ALA A 217 -4.61 -17.75 -15.84
CA ALA A 217 -4.97 -18.94 -16.61
C ALA A 217 -4.64 -20.24 -15.84
N PRO A 218 -5.44 -21.32 -15.95
CA PRO A 218 -5.19 -22.58 -15.23
C PRO A 218 -3.79 -23.18 -15.47
N ASP A 219 -3.28 -23.05 -16.69
CA ASP A 219 -1.97 -23.50 -17.18
C ASP A 219 -0.86 -22.44 -17.08
N GLY A 220 -1.19 -21.22 -16.62
CA GLY A 220 -0.23 -20.14 -16.38
C GLY A 220 0.58 -20.30 -15.09
N PRO A 221 1.53 -19.38 -14.82
CA PRO A 221 2.35 -19.39 -13.60
C PRO A 221 1.46 -19.49 -12.36
N ASN A 222 1.86 -20.28 -11.37
CA ASN A 222 1.08 -20.55 -10.16
C ASN A 222 1.96 -20.51 -8.91
N GLU A 223 1.33 -20.60 -7.74
CA GLU A 223 2.03 -20.62 -6.44
C GLU A 223 3.08 -21.73 -6.34
N GLN A 224 2.87 -22.92 -6.92
CA GLN A 224 3.86 -23.99 -6.87
C GLN A 224 5.13 -23.66 -7.68
N SER A 225 4.95 -23.08 -8.86
CA SER A 225 6.05 -22.65 -9.73
C SER A 225 6.75 -21.37 -9.22
N HIS A 226 6.01 -20.49 -8.54
CA HIS A 226 6.47 -19.17 -8.10
C HIS A 226 5.81 -18.77 -6.77
N PRO A 227 6.26 -19.31 -5.62
CA PRO A 227 5.56 -19.23 -4.32
C PRO A 227 5.22 -17.83 -3.83
N VAL A 228 6.03 -16.84 -4.20
CA VAL A 228 5.82 -15.44 -3.79
C VAL A 228 5.55 -14.54 -4.99
N GLY A 229 6.29 -14.74 -6.08
CA GLY A 229 6.20 -13.90 -7.27
C GLY A 229 4.82 -13.92 -7.92
N TRP A 230 4.15 -15.09 -7.96
CA TRP A 230 2.83 -15.20 -8.57
C TRP A 230 1.78 -14.38 -7.81
N ALA A 231 1.71 -14.51 -6.49
CA ALA A 231 0.72 -13.82 -5.67
C ALA A 231 0.85 -12.30 -5.75
N LEU A 232 2.10 -11.79 -5.71
CA LEU A 232 2.37 -10.35 -5.85
C LEU A 232 2.04 -9.81 -7.24
N ALA A 233 2.32 -10.60 -8.27
CA ALA A 233 2.04 -10.21 -9.65
C ALA A 233 0.54 -10.22 -9.95
N ALA A 234 -0.17 -11.26 -9.49
CA ALA A 234 -1.62 -11.34 -9.58
C ALA A 234 -2.29 -10.19 -8.81
N ASP A 235 -1.83 -9.88 -7.59
CA ASP A 235 -2.35 -8.75 -6.81
C ASP A 235 -2.19 -7.41 -7.55
N ALA A 236 -0.98 -7.10 -8.04
CA ALA A 236 -0.71 -5.86 -8.76
C ALA A 236 -1.53 -5.75 -10.06
N ALA A 237 -1.69 -6.85 -10.79
CA ALA A 237 -2.48 -6.89 -12.01
C ALA A 237 -3.99 -6.74 -11.73
N MET A 238 -4.50 -7.36 -10.67
CA MET A 238 -5.90 -7.24 -10.26
C MET A 238 -6.23 -5.84 -9.74
N ALA A 239 -5.29 -5.14 -9.08
CA ALA A 239 -5.47 -3.74 -8.70
C ALA A 239 -5.73 -2.84 -9.91
N LEU A 240 -4.93 -3.00 -10.97
CA LEU A 240 -5.10 -2.29 -12.24
C LEU A 240 -6.42 -2.64 -12.92
N TRP A 241 -6.78 -3.94 -12.94
CA TRP A 241 -8.01 -4.38 -13.57
C TRP A 241 -9.25 -3.85 -12.84
N ALA A 242 -9.31 -4.02 -11.52
CA ALA A 242 -10.44 -3.64 -10.70
C ALA A 242 -10.65 -2.11 -10.68
N ALA A 243 -9.56 -1.32 -10.75
CA ALA A 243 -9.66 0.13 -10.90
C ALA A 243 -10.24 0.54 -12.26
N ARG A 244 -9.94 -0.20 -13.33
CA ARG A 244 -10.32 0.16 -14.71
C ARG A 244 -11.67 -0.41 -15.15
N GLU A 245 -11.93 -1.67 -14.85
CA GLU A 245 -13.11 -2.45 -15.28
C GLU A 245 -13.67 -3.20 -14.06
N PRO A 246 -14.22 -2.48 -13.06
CA PRO A 246 -14.62 -3.06 -11.77
C PRO A 246 -15.64 -4.19 -11.93
N ASP A 247 -16.62 -4.03 -12.81
CA ASP A 247 -17.65 -5.05 -13.01
C ASP A 247 -17.06 -6.34 -13.63
N ALA A 248 -16.24 -6.22 -14.68
CA ALA A 248 -15.61 -7.37 -15.32
C ALA A 248 -14.65 -8.12 -14.39
N ALA A 249 -13.86 -7.38 -13.60
CA ALA A 249 -12.96 -7.96 -12.60
C ALA A 249 -13.75 -8.73 -11.52
N LEU A 250 -14.86 -8.16 -11.04
CA LEU A 250 -15.72 -8.81 -10.07
C LEU A 250 -16.40 -10.06 -10.65
N ASP A 251 -16.92 -9.99 -11.88
CA ASP A 251 -17.55 -11.13 -12.54
C ASP A 251 -16.57 -12.30 -12.72
N ALA A 252 -15.31 -12.01 -13.06
CA ALA A 252 -14.27 -13.02 -13.12
C ALA A 252 -14.03 -13.66 -11.74
N VAL A 253 -13.87 -12.86 -10.67
CA VAL A 253 -13.65 -13.36 -9.31
C VAL A 253 -14.82 -14.21 -8.81
N VAL A 254 -16.06 -13.75 -8.99
CA VAL A 254 -17.26 -14.51 -8.63
C VAL A 254 -17.38 -15.78 -9.47
N GLY A 255 -16.94 -15.74 -10.74
CA GLY A 255 -16.85 -16.89 -11.63
C GLY A 255 -15.72 -17.88 -11.32
N GLY A 256 -14.96 -17.69 -10.24
CA GLY A 256 -13.90 -18.61 -9.82
C GLY A 256 -12.53 -18.35 -10.46
N LEU A 257 -12.22 -17.10 -10.82
CA LEU A 257 -10.89 -16.71 -11.28
C LEU A 257 -9.79 -17.18 -10.32
N ARG A 258 -8.74 -17.78 -10.87
CA ARG A 258 -7.60 -18.28 -10.10
C ARG A 258 -6.71 -17.14 -9.62
N VAL A 259 -6.97 -16.65 -8.41
CA VAL A 259 -6.17 -15.63 -7.69
C VAL A 259 -6.10 -15.98 -6.20
N PRO A 260 -5.14 -15.43 -5.43
CA PRO A 260 -5.15 -15.60 -3.98
C PRO A 260 -6.45 -15.09 -3.34
N ASN A 261 -6.94 -15.75 -2.30
CA ASN A 261 -8.20 -15.40 -1.63
C ASN A 261 -8.24 -13.93 -1.16
N ASP A 262 -7.15 -13.43 -0.57
CA ASP A 262 -7.08 -12.04 -0.14
C ASP A 262 -7.17 -11.06 -1.32
N THR A 263 -6.66 -11.45 -2.49
CA THR A 263 -6.78 -10.65 -3.73
C THR A 263 -8.23 -10.60 -4.20
N ALA A 264 -8.94 -11.74 -4.17
CA ALA A 264 -10.37 -11.80 -4.47
C ALA A 264 -11.19 -10.91 -3.51
N LEU A 265 -10.90 -10.96 -2.20
CA LEU A 265 -11.54 -10.08 -1.21
C LEU A 265 -11.27 -8.59 -1.47
N ARG A 266 -10.06 -8.22 -1.90
CA ARG A 266 -9.75 -6.82 -2.29
C ARG A 266 -10.51 -6.38 -3.54
N VAL A 267 -10.72 -7.26 -4.52
CA VAL A 267 -11.61 -6.96 -5.67
C VAL A 267 -13.03 -6.71 -5.17
N VAL A 268 -13.55 -7.55 -4.28
CA VAL A 268 -14.89 -7.34 -3.69
C VAL A 268 -14.95 -6.02 -2.91
N ALA A 269 -13.93 -5.71 -2.09
CA ALA A 269 -13.86 -4.48 -1.31
C ALA A 269 -13.82 -3.22 -2.19
N LEU A 270 -12.96 -3.21 -3.21
CA LEU A 270 -12.79 -2.06 -4.11
C LEU A 270 -14.04 -1.83 -4.95
N THR A 271 -14.66 -2.90 -5.44
CA THR A 271 -15.88 -2.80 -6.27
C THR A 271 -17.11 -2.44 -5.46
N GLY A 272 -17.26 -3.00 -4.25
CA GLY A 272 -18.33 -2.68 -3.31
C GLY A 272 -19.73 -3.06 -3.78
N LYS A 273 -19.85 -4.04 -4.68
CA LYS A 273 -21.13 -4.46 -5.30
C LYS A 273 -21.78 -5.59 -4.52
N ALA A 274 -23.10 -5.54 -4.37
CA ALA A 274 -23.89 -6.55 -3.64
C ALA A 274 -23.59 -8.00 -4.06
N ARG A 275 -23.46 -8.27 -5.38
CA ARG A 275 -23.17 -9.61 -5.91
C ARG A 275 -21.87 -10.23 -5.40
N GLY A 276 -20.85 -9.41 -5.11
CA GLY A 276 -19.60 -9.85 -4.50
C GLY A 276 -19.67 -9.91 -2.97
N LEU A 277 -20.45 -9.01 -2.36
CA LEU A 277 -20.57 -8.91 -0.91
C LEU A 277 -21.33 -10.08 -0.30
N LEU A 278 -22.41 -10.56 -0.93
CA LEU A 278 -23.26 -11.63 -0.38
C LEU A 278 -22.46 -12.91 -0.05
N PRO A 279 -21.63 -13.47 -0.95
CA PRO A 279 -20.79 -14.63 -0.62
C PRO A 279 -19.78 -14.35 0.50
N VAL A 280 -19.26 -13.12 0.59
CA VAL A 280 -18.30 -12.74 1.65
C VAL A 280 -19.01 -12.64 3.01
N LEU A 281 -20.21 -12.08 3.06
CA LEU A 281 -21.04 -12.05 4.27
C LEU A 281 -21.40 -13.46 4.73
N ASP A 282 -21.82 -14.33 3.81
CA ASP A 282 -22.07 -15.77 4.08
C ASP A 282 -20.82 -16.46 4.67
N PHE A 283 -19.66 -16.21 4.06
CA PHE A 283 -18.40 -16.77 4.52
C PHE A 283 -18.07 -16.31 5.94
N ILE A 284 -18.06 -15.00 6.20
CA ILE A 284 -17.74 -14.42 7.52
C ILE A 284 -18.70 -14.94 8.59
N GLU A 285 -20.00 -15.02 8.27
CA GLU A 285 -21.03 -15.49 9.20
C GLU A 285 -20.80 -16.92 9.68
N ARG A 286 -20.27 -17.79 8.81
CA ARG A 286 -20.01 -19.21 9.11
C ARG A 286 -18.70 -19.44 9.85
N GLN A 287 -17.81 -18.45 9.94
CA GLN A 287 -16.52 -18.60 10.61
C GLN A 287 -16.64 -18.48 12.12
N ASP A 288 -16.07 -19.42 12.88
CA ASP A 288 -15.92 -19.31 14.33
C ASP A 288 -14.57 -18.71 14.77
N ARG A 289 -14.18 -17.60 14.12
CA ARG A 289 -12.90 -16.92 14.39
C ARG A 289 -13.04 -15.40 14.20
N PRO A 290 -12.10 -14.58 14.71
CA PRO A 290 -12.08 -13.16 14.38
C PRO A 290 -11.97 -12.98 12.86
N VAL A 291 -12.52 -11.88 12.36
CA VAL A 291 -12.36 -11.53 10.95
C VAL A 291 -10.87 -11.31 10.63
N SER A 292 -10.44 -11.86 9.49
CA SER A 292 -9.08 -11.72 8.96
C SER A 292 -8.82 -10.26 8.54
N PRO A 293 -7.56 -9.84 8.34
CA PRO A 293 -7.26 -8.49 7.85
C PRO A 293 -7.99 -8.16 6.54
N ALA A 294 -8.05 -9.08 5.58
CA ALA A 294 -8.74 -8.88 4.31
C ALA A 294 -10.28 -8.79 4.47
N GLU A 295 -10.87 -9.55 5.40
CA GLU A 295 -12.30 -9.44 5.72
C GLU A 295 -12.62 -8.11 6.43
N ARG A 296 -11.76 -7.68 7.36
CA ARG A 296 -11.87 -6.35 8.00
C ARG A 296 -11.82 -5.24 6.98
N ASP A 297 -10.93 -5.35 6.01
CA ASP A 297 -10.79 -4.40 4.91
C ASP A 297 -12.07 -4.29 4.07
N VAL A 298 -12.74 -5.42 3.77
CA VAL A 298 -14.06 -5.40 3.11
C VAL A 298 -15.09 -4.68 3.98
N LEU A 299 -15.20 -5.07 5.26
CA LEU A 299 -16.17 -4.49 6.20
C LEU A 299 -15.95 -2.98 6.38
N GLN A 300 -14.72 -2.57 6.59
CA GLN A 300 -14.33 -1.19 6.80
C GLN A 300 -14.51 -0.34 5.53
N LEU A 301 -14.05 -0.83 4.37
CA LEU A 301 -14.12 -0.05 3.14
C LEU A 301 -15.56 0.09 2.63
N VAL A 302 -16.36 -0.97 2.70
CA VAL A 302 -17.70 -1.02 2.11
C VAL A 302 -18.76 -0.53 3.10
N PHE A 303 -18.75 -1.04 4.32
CA PHE A 303 -19.76 -0.75 5.34
C PHE A 303 -19.34 0.35 6.33
N GLY A 304 -18.10 0.85 6.23
CA GLY A 304 -17.60 1.97 7.03
C GLY A 304 -17.16 1.62 8.46
N GLN A 305 -17.37 0.37 8.90
CA GLN A 305 -17.02 -0.07 10.24
C GLN A 305 -16.87 -1.59 10.33
N VAL A 306 -16.12 -2.04 11.36
CA VAL A 306 -16.02 -3.44 11.77
C VAL A 306 -16.71 -3.60 13.13
N PRO A 307 -17.79 -4.41 13.24
CA PRO A 307 -18.44 -4.68 14.51
C PRO A 307 -17.46 -5.27 15.54
N PRO A 308 -17.46 -4.80 16.80
CA PRO A 308 -16.57 -5.31 17.85
C PRO A 308 -16.65 -6.83 18.06
N GLU A 309 -17.85 -7.40 17.90
CA GLU A 309 -18.13 -8.83 18.00
C GLU A 309 -17.38 -9.66 16.94
N LEU A 310 -17.09 -9.06 15.78
CA LEU A 310 -16.34 -9.69 14.71
C LEU A 310 -14.83 -9.49 14.88
N ALA A 311 -14.42 -8.37 15.48
CA ALA A 311 -13.02 -8.03 15.68
C ALA A 311 -12.34 -8.86 16.78
N ASN A 312 -13.06 -9.19 17.85
CA ASN A 312 -12.56 -9.91 19.02
C ASN A 312 -13.41 -11.15 19.34
N THR A 313 -12.78 -12.31 19.52
CA THR A 313 -13.48 -13.55 19.94
C THR A 313 -13.69 -13.69 21.44
N GLN A 314 -13.09 -12.83 22.26
CA GLN A 314 -13.26 -12.90 23.71
C GLN A 314 -14.66 -12.42 24.10
N GLY A 315 -15.56 -13.38 24.36
CA GLY A 315 -16.88 -13.14 24.97
C GLY A 315 -18.06 -12.95 24.02
N ALA A 316 -17.86 -12.96 22.70
CA ALA A 316 -18.95 -12.87 21.74
C ALA A 316 -19.48 -14.28 21.36
N SER A 317 -20.76 -14.55 21.61
CA SER A 317 -21.38 -15.80 21.15
C SER A 317 -21.52 -15.81 19.61
N PRO A 318 -21.59 -16.98 18.96
CA PRO A 318 -21.85 -17.07 17.53
C PRO A 318 -23.10 -16.29 17.10
N GLN A 319 -24.17 -16.34 17.90
CA GLN A 319 -25.41 -15.60 17.65
C GLN A 319 -25.22 -14.08 17.70
N ALA A 320 -24.43 -13.57 18.65
CA ALA A 320 -24.12 -12.14 18.71
C ALA A 320 -23.33 -11.68 17.48
N ARG A 321 -22.39 -12.51 17.00
CA ARG A 321 -21.59 -12.25 15.79
C ARG A 321 -22.45 -12.22 14.52
N GLN A 322 -23.34 -13.20 14.37
CA GLN A 322 -24.31 -13.27 13.28
C GLN A 322 -25.24 -12.05 13.30
N GLY A 323 -25.81 -11.74 14.47
CA GLY A 323 -26.68 -10.58 14.66
C GLY A 323 -25.99 -9.27 14.30
N ALA A 324 -24.75 -9.06 14.75
CA ALA A 324 -23.98 -7.85 14.46
C ALA A 324 -23.67 -7.70 12.96
N LEU A 325 -23.27 -8.78 12.27
CA LEU A 325 -23.01 -8.76 10.84
C LEU A 325 -24.28 -8.45 10.02
N ARG A 326 -25.39 -9.12 10.35
CA ARG A 326 -26.69 -8.90 9.68
C ARG A 326 -27.23 -7.50 9.94
N ALA A 327 -27.15 -7.01 11.17
CA ALA A 327 -27.55 -5.65 11.53
C ALA A 327 -26.75 -4.59 10.75
N LEU A 328 -25.44 -4.76 10.66
CA LEU A 328 -24.57 -3.87 9.87
C LEU A 328 -25.00 -3.86 8.40
N ALA A 329 -25.06 -5.04 7.77
CA ALA A 329 -25.33 -5.15 6.34
C ALA A 329 -26.74 -4.65 5.99
N CYS A 330 -27.76 -5.08 6.72
CA CYS A 330 -29.14 -4.64 6.48
C CYS A 330 -29.30 -3.13 6.71
N GLY A 331 -28.65 -2.56 7.74
CA GLY A 331 -28.65 -1.12 7.99
C GLY A 331 -28.06 -0.33 6.82
N VAL A 332 -26.93 -0.78 6.27
CA VAL A 332 -26.32 -0.14 5.09
C VAL A 332 -27.18 -0.33 3.85
N PHE A 333 -27.73 -1.52 3.61
CA PHE A 333 -28.57 -1.77 2.44
C PHE A 333 -29.85 -0.92 2.48
N ALA A 334 -30.51 -0.83 3.64
CA ALA A 334 -31.68 0.02 3.85
C ALA A 334 -31.37 1.50 3.60
N ALA A 335 -30.23 1.99 4.11
CA ALA A 335 -29.78 3.37 3.88
C ALA A 335 -29.50 3.69 2.40
N ASN A 336 -29.31 2.67 1.57
CA ASN A 336 -29.01 2.78 0.15
C ASN A 336 -30.16 2.28 -0.75
N GLY A 337 -31.39 2.23 -0.22
CA GLY A 337 -32.61 2.02 -1.02
C GLY A 337 -33.23 0.63 -0.95
N CYS A 338 -32.63 -0.33 -0.23
CA CYS A 338 -33.22 -1.65 0.01
C CYS A 338 -34.13 -1.64 1.25
N THR A 339 -35.31 -1.03 1.13
CA THR A 339 -36.28 -0.96 2.22
C THR A 339 -36.91 -2.32 2.52
N GLY A 340 -37.16 -2.63 3.79
CA GLY A 340 -37.89 -3.83 4.20
C GLY A 340 -37.05 -5.11 4.32
N LEU A 341 -35.72 -4.99 4.36
CA LEU A 341 -34.82 -6.07 4.76
C LEU A 341 -34.40 -5.86 6.22
N ALA A 342 -34.95 -6.66 7.14
CA ALA A 342 -34.50 -6.68 8.53
C ALA A 342 -33.49 -7.83 8.77
N PRO A 343 -32.64 -7.72 9.81
CA PRO A 343 -31.64 -8.77 10.13
C PRO A 343 -32.23 -10.17 10.34
N GLU A 344 -33.43 -10.23 10.91
CA GLU A 344 -34.21 -11.45 11.14
C GLU A 344 -34.72 -12.11 9.84
N ASP A 345 -34.86 -11.33 8.77
CA ASP A 345 -35.30 -11.84 7.46
C ASP A 345 -34.18 -12.55 6.70
N VAL A 346 -32.93 -12.40 7.15
CA VAL A 346 -31.77 -13.05 6.55
C VAL A 346 -31.67 -14.48 7.07
N THR A 347 -32.26 -15.44 6.38
CA THR A 347 -32.08 -16.86 6.70
C THR A 347 -30.74 -17.38 6.16
N SER A 348 -30.36 -16.93 4.96
CA SER A 348 -29.06 -17.16 4.33
C SER A 348 -28.73 -16.02 3.37
N TRP A 349 -27.47 -15.60 3.35
CA TRP A 349 -26.96 -14.65 2.35
C TRP A 349 -26.87 -15.24 0.93
N ALA A 350 -26.86 -16.57 0.83
CA ALA A 350 -26.82 -17.29 -0.43
C ALA A 350 -28.22 -17.52 -1.04
N ASP A 351 -29.29 -17.16 -0.33
CA ASP A 351 -30.67 -17.28 -0.83
C ASP A 351 -30.85 -16.43 -2.12
N PRO A 352 -31.28 -17.02 -3.25
CA PRO A 352 -31.59 -16.27 -4.46
C PRO A 352 -32.57 -15.12 -4.23
N ALA A 353 -33.54 -15.28 -3.32
CA ALA A 353 -34.49 -14.21 -2.98
C ALA A 353 -33.82 -12.99 -2.34
N MET A 354 -32.65 -13.16 -1.73
CA MET A 354 -31.85 -12.04 -1.22
C MET A 354 -31.40 -11.12 -2.36
N LYS A 355 -31.03 -11.67 -3.53
CA LYS A 355 -30.63 -10.87 -4.68
C LYS A 355 -31.78 -10.01 -5.19
N GLU A 356 -32.99 -10.55 -5.22
CA GLU A 356 -34.20 -9.82 -5.62
C GLU A 356 -34.49 -8.67 -4.65
N ARG A 357 -34.28 -8.86 -3.34
CA ARG A 357 -34.44 -7.80 -2.33
C ARG A 357 -33.37 -6.71 -2.44
N LEU A 358 -32.20 -7.03 -3.01
CA LEU A 358 -31.09 -6.11 -3.19
C LEU A 358 -31.03 -5.46 -4.58
N TRP A 359 -32.10 -5.53 -5.37
CA TRP A 359 -32.15 -4.99 -6.75
C TRP A 359 -31.72 -3.52 -6.84
N ALA A 360 -32.06 -2.69 -5.85
CA ALA A 360 -31.69 -1.27 -5.82
C ALA A 360 -30.16 -1.06 -5.72
N LEU A 361 -29.41 -2.04 -5.21
CA LEU A 361 -27.96 -2.00 -5.08
C LEU A 361 -27.21 -2.60 -6.27
N GLU A 362 -27.89 -3.22 -7.24
CA GLU A 362 -27.23 -3.82 -8.40
C GLU A 362 -26.33 -2.84 -9.16
N PRO A 363 -26.77 -1.59 -9.47
CA PRO A 363 -25.89 -0.61 -10.10
C PRO A 363 -24.95 0.08 -9.10
N VAL A 364 -25.20 -0.03 -7.78
CA VAL A 364 -24.52 0.78 -6.76
C VAL A 364 -23.22 0.11 -6.31
N ARG A 365 -22.11 0.84 -6.45
CA ARG A 365 -20.86 0.53 -5.74
C ARG A 365 -20.94 1.17 -4.35
N LEU A 366 -20.75 0.40 -3.29
CA LEU A 366 -20.76 0.91 -1.92
C LEU A 366 -19.33 1.27 -1.46
N ARG A 367 -19.21 2.41 -0.79
CA ARG A 367 -17.99 2.90 -0.15
C ARG A 367 -18.35 3.65 1.13
N GLY A 368 -17.84 3.21 2.28
CA GLY A 368 -18.12 3.84 3.57
C GLY A 368 -19.62 3.95 3.89
N ALA A 369 -20.38 2.87 3.66
CA ALA A 369 -21.83 2.78 3.80
C ALA A 369 -22.66 3.67 2.85
N ARG A 370 -22.06 4.26 1.83
CA ARG A 370 -22.72 5.18 0.89
C ARG A 370 -22.43 4.81 -0.56
N PRO A 371 -23.19 5.34 -1.54
CA PRO A 371 -22.84 5.17 -2.94
C PRO A 371 -21.47 5.78 -3.21
N TRP A 372 -20.62 5.04 -3.89
CA TRP A 372 -19.29 5.49 -4.29
C TRP A 372 -19.43 6.65 -5.27
N SER A 373 -18.56 7.64 -5.09
CA SER A 373 -18.37 8.74 -6.01
C SER A 373 -16.93 8.71 -6.50
N PRO A 374 -16.64 9.06 -7.77
CA PRO A 374 -15.28 9.31 -8.23
C PRO A 374 -14.56 10.39 -7.40
N ARG A 375 -15.35 11.26 -6.74
CA ARG A 375 -14.88 12.30 -5.81
C ARG A 375 -14.73 11.79 -4.36
N ALA A 376 -15.07 10.53 -4.09
CA ALA A 376 -15.06 9.98 -2.73
C ALA A 376 -13.64 10.03 -2.13
N CYS A 377 -13.59 10.49 -0.88
CA CYS A 377 -12.38 10.77 -0.12
C CYS A 377 -11.45 9.55 0.00
N LEU A 378 -10.17 9.71 -0.34
CA LEU A 378 -9.11 8.74 -0.04
C LEU A 378 -8.90 8.49 1.47
N GLU A 379 -9.59 9.22 2.36
CA GLU A 379 -9.56 9.02 3.81
C GLU A 379 -9.79 7.57 4.26
N GLN A 380 -10.59 6.78 3.54
CA GLN A 380 -10.78 5.37 3.91
C GLN A 380 -9.47 4.57 3.80
N ALA A 381 -8.48 5.05 3.04
CA ALA A 381 -7.14 4.49 3.03
C ALA A 381 -6.47 4.51 4.41
N PHE A 382 -6.91 5.40 5.31
CA PHE A 382 -6.37 5.47 6.67
C PHE A 382 -6.86 4.34 7.57
N ASP A 383 -8.01 3.75 7.24
CA ASP A 383 -8.73 2.80 8.07
C ASP A 383 -8.62 1.36 7.57
N VAL A 384 -8.06 1.14 6.38
CA VAL A 384 -7.80 -0.18 5.80
C VAL A 384 -6.33 -0.58 5.88
N GLY A 385 -6.07 -1.87 5.68
CA GLY A 385 -4.75 -2.46 5.64
C GLY A 385 -3.89 -1.93 4.48
N HIS A 386 -2.58 -2.09 4.63
CA HIS A 386 -1.57 -1.54 3.71
C HIS A 386 -1.76 -2.02 2.26
N THR A 387 -2.17 -3.28 2.06
CA THR A 387 -2.36 -3.84 0.71
C THR A 387 -3.57 -3.23 0.01
N LEU A 388 -4.73 -3.15 0.67
CA LEU A 388 -5.92 -2.51 0.09
C LEU A 388 -5.71 -1.01 -0.12
N ARG A 389 -4.99 -0.34 0.78
CA ARG A 389 -4.60 1.06 0.62
C ARG A 389 -3.83 1.33 -0.69
N ARG A 390 -2.93 0.44 -1.09
CA ARG A 390 -2.25 0.54 -2.41
C ARG A 390 -3.23 0.48 -3.58
N TRP A 391 -4.27 -0.32 -3.47
CA TRP A 391 -5.31 -0.42 -4.49
C TRP A 391 -6.16 0.86 -4.56
N LEU A 392 -6.43 1.49 -3.41
CA LEU A 392 -7.09 2.80 -3.35
C LEU A 392 -6.28 3.89 -4.02
N TYR A 393 -4.96 3.89 -3.84
CA TYR A 393 -4.05 4.81 -4.52
C TYR A 393 -4.06 4.61 -6.04
N THR A 394 -4.14 3.36 -6.48
CA THR A 394 -4.25 3.00 -7.91
C THR A 394 -5.59 3.44 -8.49
N GLU A 395 -6.70 3.19 -7.78
CA GLU A 395 -8.04 3.66 -8.12
C GLU A 395 -8.06 5.19 -8.23
N HIS A 396 -7.48 5.90 -7.27
CA HIS A 396 -7.39 7.35 -7.31
C HIS A 396 -6.56 7.85 -8.49
N ALA A 397 -5.37 7.29 -8.74
CA ALA A 397 -4.56 7.69 -9.90
C ALA A 397 -5.31 7.48 -11.23
N ARG A 398 -6.12 6.41 -11.32
CA ARG A 398 -6.95 6.12 -12.49
C ARG A 398 -8.03 7.18 -12.73
N TYR A 399 -8.79 7.56 -11.69
CA TYR A 399 -9.93 8.48 -11.80
C TYR A 399 -9.52 9.96 -11.72
N GLY A 400 -8.51 10.30 -10.92
CA GLY A 400 -7.96 11.64 -10.78
C GLY A 400 -6.99 12.03 -11.89
N THR A 401 -6.58 11.08 -12.74
CA THR A 401 -5.65 11.30 -13.87
C THR A 401 -4.28 11.88 -13.48
N ARG A 402 -3.90 11.72 -12.21
CA ARG A 402 -2.64 12.19 -11.64
C ARG A 402 -1.89 11.03 -11.02
N CYS A 403 -0.56 11.06 -11.14
CA CYS A 403 0.29 10.06 -10.48
C CYS A 403 0.13 10.14 -8.97
N PHE A 404 0.05 8.99 -8.30
CA PHE A 404 -0.01 8.91 -6.84
C PHE A 404 1.10 8.00 -6.30
N PRO A 405 2.32 8.55 -6.08
CA PRO A 405 3.53 7.76 -5.85
C PRO A 405 3.68 7.21 -4.43
N LEU A 406 2.64 7.32 -3.58
CA LEU A 406 2.70 6.83 -2.20
C LEU A 406 2.77 5.31 -2.13
N GLN A 407 3.65 4.84 -1.27
CA GLN A 407 3.79 3.44 -0.93
C GLN A 407 3.16 3.16 0.44
N PRO A 408 2.62 1.96 0.68
CA PRO A 408 1.99 1.65 1.96
C PRO A 408 2.93 1.72 3.17
N GLU A 409 4.24 1.54 2.94
CA GLU A 409 5.31 1.54 3.95
C GLU A 409 5.72 2.95 4.39
N ASP A 410 5.22 4.00 3.73
CA ASP A 410 5.55 5.39 4.05
C ASP A 410 5.11 5.78 5.47
N LEU A 411 5.69 6.84 6.05
CA LEU A 411 5.29 7.34 7.37
C LEU A 411 3.82 7.72 7.33
N ALA A 412 3.09 7.36 8.38
CA ALA A 412 1.67 7.64 8.48
C ALA A 412 1.38 9.14 8.31
N THR A 413 2.21 10.01 8.89
CA THR A 413 2.07 11.47 8.75
C THR A 413 2.16 11.93 7.30
N ARG A 414 3.09 11.38 6.51
CA ARG A 414 3.23 11.72 5.08
C ARG A 414 2.03 11.21 4.28
N GLN A 415 1.59 9.98 4.55
CA GLN A 415 0.43 9.40 3.90
C GLN A 415 -0.83 10.22 4.18
N MET A 416 -1.01 10.64 5.43
CA MET A 416 -2.11 11.52 5.83
C MET A 416 -2.04 12.87 5.13
N ALA A 417 -0.89 13.55 5.20
CA ALA A 417 -0.72 14.87 4.58
C ALA A 417 -0.94 14.85 3.06
N ALA A 418 -0.49 13.80 2.37
CA ALA A 418 -0.69 13.66 0.93
C ALA A 418 -2.18 13.45 0.56
N VAL A 419 -2.88 12.62 1.33
CA VAL A 419 -4.33 12.41 1.15
C VAL A 419 -5.11 13.69 1.45
N GLU A 420 -4.79 14.37 2.56
CA GLU A 420 -5.40 15.66 2.93
C GLU A 420 -5.17 16.73 1.86
N ALA A 421 -3.96 16.80 1.27
CA ALA A 421 -3.65 17.73 0.19
C ALA A 421 -4.46 17.44 -1.08
N VAL A 422 -4.62 16.17 -1.47
CA VAL A 422 -5.46 15.79 -2.61
C VAL A 422 -6.91 16.21 -2.39
N GLN A 423 -7.43 16.03 -1.18
CA GLN A 423 -8.81 16.41 -0.86
C GLN A 423 -9.00 17.92 -0.90
N LEU A 424 -8.04 18.68 -0.37
CA LEU A 424 -8.05 20.14 -0.47
C LEU A 424 -8.08 20.59 -1.93
N ILE A 425 -7.22 20.03 -2.78
CA ILE A 425 -7.20 20.33 -4.22
C ILE A 425 -8.56 20.04 -4.86
N ALA A 426 -9.14 18.86 -4.61
CA ALA A 426 -10.45 18.48 -5.15
C ALA A 426 -11.55 19.47 -4.73
N SER A 427 -11.55 19.91 -3.47
CA SER A 427 -12.52 20.91 -2.98
C SER A 427 -12.36 22.30 -3.60
N LEU A 428 -11.13 22.68 -3.96
CA LEU A 428 -10.86 23.96 -4.62
C LEU A 428 -11.30 23.94 -6.09
N GLU A 429 -11.09 22.82 -6.78
CA GLU A 429 -11.56 22.61 -8.15
C GLU A 429 -13.11 22.71 -8.20
N ASP A 430 -13.81 22.13 -7.22
CA ASP A 430 -15.28 22.22 -7.11
C ASP A 430 -15.78 23.66 -6.83
N GLY A 431 -14.99 24.51 -6.17
CA GLY A 431 -15.34 25.91 -5.93
C GLY A 431 -15.22 26.82 -7.16
N SER A 432 -14.56 26.35 -8.23
CA SER A 432 -14.34 27.11 -9.47
C SER A 432 -15.41 26.89 -10.55
N ASP A 433 -16.29 25.91 -10.36
CA ASP A 433 -17.40 25.58 -11.27
C ASP A 433 -18.74 26.27 -10.90
N ASN A 434 -18.74 27.23 -9.97
CA ASN A 434 -19.87 28.15 -9.76
C ASN A 434 -19.58 29.51 -10.41
N PRO A 435 -20.17 29.84 -11.59
CA PRO A 435 -20.09 31.17 -12.18
C PRO A 435 -20.81 32.24 -11.35
#